data_AF-A0A6S7HE97-F1
#
_entry.id   AF-A0A6S7HE97-F1
#
_cell.length_a   1.000
_cell.length_b   1.000
_cell.length_c   1.000
_cell.angle_alpha   90.00
_cell.angle_beta   90.00
_cell.angle_gamma   90.00
#
_symmetry.space_group_name_H-M   'P 1'
#
loop_
_entity.id
_entity.type
_entity.pdbx_description
1 polymer ?
#
loop_
_entity_poly.entity_id
_entity_poly.type
_entity_poly.pdbx_seq_one_letter_code
_entity_poly.pdbx_strand_id
1 'polypeptide(L)'
;NVIIHVATAWLSTKFLLSMAGILFPTIVNIFLIFFNIAICLAQDLKLGGIYSVLYLLVAYHGLNVETSFMQAFIMLVLVLGFQIAVGHFLIESEQPVILERQGDVVFIVCTIMNDLFLAPFHFAVLILMRSNLLPDLHWRSDIQLKKLMEELEGKKSP
;
A
#
# COMPACT_ATOMS: atom_id res chain seq x y z
N ASN A 1 -7.73 2.87 13.73
CA ASN A 1 -7.28 3.38 12.42
C ASN A 1 -6.58 2.32 11.55
N VAL A 2 -5.41 1.80 11.94
CA VAL A 2 -4.63 0.87 11.09
C VAL A 2 -5.41 -0.37 10.61
N ILE A 3 -6.30 -0.93 11.45
CA ILE A 3 -7.19 -2.05 11.06
C ILE A 3 -8.08 -1.68 9.87
N ILE A 4 -8.62 -0.46 9.85
CA ILE A 4 -9.47 0.01 8.75
C ILE A 4 -8.63 0.16 7.49
N HIS A 5 -7.44 0.77 7.57
CA HIS A 5 -6.53 0.87 6.42
C HIS A 5 -6.09 -0.48 5.87
N VAL A 6 -5.83 -1.48 6.73
CA VAL A 6 -5.57 -2.84 6.26
C VAL A 6 -6.77 -3.41 5.53
N ALA A 7 -7.97 -3.35 6.13
CA ALA A 7 -9.17 -3.90 5.51
C ALA A 7 -9.48 -3.23 4.16
N THR A 8 -9.42 -1.90 4.09
CA THR A 8 -9.71 -1.14 2.87
C THR A 8 -8.62 -1.32 1.81
N ALA A 9 -7.35 -1.42 2.17
CA ALA A 9 -6.27 -1.67 1.22
C ALA A 9 -6.38 -3.07 0.58
N TRP A 10 -6.67 -4.10 1.37
CA TRP A 10 -6.89 -5.45 0.86
C TRP A 10 -8.16 -5.56 0.00
N LEU A 11 -9.25 -4.87 0.39
CA LEU A 11 -10.46 -4.79 -0.44
C LEU A 11 -10.20 -4.07 -1.78
N SER A 12 -9.42 -2.98 -1.76
CA SER A 12 -9.05 -2.22 -2.97
C SER A 12 -8.23 -3.04 -3.94
N THR A 13 -7.36 -3.92 -3.42
CA THR A 13 -6.49 -4.80 -4.22
C THR A 13 -7.28 -5.64 -5.21
N LYS A 14 -8.43 -6.20 -4.78
CA LYS A 14 -9.29 -6.99 -5.66
C LYS A 14 -9.75 -6.18 -6.87
N PHE A 15 -10.30 -4.98 -6.65
CA PHE A 15 -10.86 -4.16 -7.71
C PHE A 15 -9.79 -3.58 -8.63
N LEU A 16 -8.62 -3.23 -8.09
CA LEU A 16 -7.45 -2.84 -8.87
C LEU A 16 -7.00 -3.94 -9.83
N LEU A 17 -6.94 -5.19 -9.34
CA LEU A 17 -6.59 -6.35 -10.15
C LEU A 17 -7.67 -6.69 -11.19
N SER A 18 -8.95 -6.59 -10.84
CA SER A 18 -10.05 -6.77 -11.81
C SER A 18 -10.00 -5.73 -12.93
N MET A 19 -9.75 -4.45 -12.61
CA MET A 19 -9.61 -3.40 -13.63
C MET A 19 -8.41 -3.63 -14.55
N ALA A 20 -7.25 -3.97 -13.98
CA ALA A 20 -6.06 -4.28 -14.77
C ALA A 20 -6.26 -5.54 -15.65
N GLY A 21 -6.98 -6.54 -15.14
CA GLY A 21 -7.39 -7.75 -15.87
C GLY A 21 -8.23 -7.45 -17.11
N ILE A 22 -9.06 -6.40 -17.07
CA ILE A 22 -9.89 -5.96 -18.20
C ILE A 22 -9.08 -5.11 -19.19
N LEU A 23 -8.21 -4.23 -18.69
CA LEU A 23 -7.51 -3.23 -19.50
C LEU A 23 -6.26 -3.77 -20.19
N PHE A 24 -5.58 -4.76 -19.60
CA PHE A 24 -4.28 -5.23 -20.06
C PHE A 24 -4.30 -6.72 -20.46
N PRO A 25 -3.43 -7.12 -21.40
CA PRO A 25 -3.23 -8.53 -21.71
C PRO A 25 -2.80 -9.33 -20.46
N THR A 26 -3.18 -10.61 -20.41
CA THR A 26 -2.85 -11.51 -19.30
C THR A 26 -1.36 -11.52 -18.95
N ILE A 27 -0.47 -11.47 -19.95
CA ILE A 27 0.98 -11.45 -19.72
C ILE A 27 1.45 -10.21 -18.96
N VAL A 28 0.83 -9.05 -19.22
CA VAL A 28 1.14 -7.79 -18.52
C VAL A 28 0.66 -7.86 -17.08
N ASN A 29 -0.54 -8.40 -16.85
CA ASN A 29 -1.07 -8.61 -15.50
C ASN A 29 -0.20 -9.57 -14.68
N ILE A 30 0.24 -10.68 -15.28
CA ILE A 30 1.17 -11.63 -14.66
C ILE A 30 2.49 -10.93 -14.31
N PHE A 31 3.05 -10.14 -15.23
CA PHE A 31 4.27 -9.39 -14.98
C PHE A 31 4.11 -8.42 -13.80
N LEU A 32 3.02 -7.65 -13.75
CA LEU A 32 2.76 -6.70 -12.66
C LEU A 32 2.62 -7.40 -11.30
N ILE A 33 1.96 -8.55 -11.26
CA ILE A 33 1.82 -9.37 -10.05
C ILE A 33 3.20 -9.84 -9.56
N PHE A 34 4.02 -10.40 -10.45
CA PHE A 34 5.38 -10.84 -10.09
C PHE A 34 6.29 -9.69 -9.68
N PHE A 35 6.18 -8.55 -10.35
CA PHE A 35 6.95 -7.36 -10.02
C PHE A 35 6.61 -6.84 -8.62
N ASN A 36 5.34 -6.79 -8.26
CA ASN A 36 4.90 -6.40 -6.91
C ASN A 36 5.43 -7.39 -5.86
N ILE A 37 5.27 -8.70 -6.10
CA ILE A 37 5.83 -9.74 -5.22
C ILE A 37 7.34 -9.57 -5.03
N ALA A 38 8.08 -9.32 -6.10
CA ALA A 38 9.53 -9.12 -6.04
C ALA A 38 9.91 -7.90 -5.19
N ILE A 39 9.16 -6.79 -5.30
CA ILE A 39 9.37 -5.60 -4.46
C ILE A 39 9.15 -5.95 -2.99
N CYS A 40 8.04 -6.62 -2.64
CA CYS A 40 7.73 -6.97 -1.26
C CYS A 40 8.77 -7.93 -0.66
N LEU A 41 9.24 -8.92 -1.44
CA LEU A 41 10.31 -9.83 -1.03
C LEU A 41 11.65 -9.12 -0.84
N ALA A 42 11.95 -8.13 -1.67
CA ALA A 42 13.16 -7.31 -1.54
C ALA A 42 13.12 -6.41 -0.29
N GLN A 43 11.93 -5.93 0.09
CA GLN A 43 11.74 -5.13 1.31
C GLN A 43 11.89 -5.97 2.58
N ASP A 44 11.22 -7.11 2.66
CA ASP A 44 11.39 -8.08 3.75
C ASP A 44 11.09 -9.50 3.25
N LEU A 45 12.08 -10.39 3.27
CA LEU A 45 11.92 -11.74 2.72
C LEU A 45 10.82 -12.56 3.41
N LYS A 46 10.68 -12.44 4.75
CA LYS A 46 9.73 -13.25 5.52
C LYS A 46 8.31 -12.73 5.34
N LEU A 47 8.12 -11.42 5.54
CA LEU A 47 6.81 -10.79 5.43
C LEU A 47 6.36 -10.71 3.97
N GLY A 48 7.29 -10.44 3.06
CA GLY A 48 7.07 -10.49 1.61
C GLY A 48 6.66 -11.89 1.16
N GLY A 49 7.24 -12.96 1.73
CA GLY A 49 6.84 -14.33 1.46
C GLY A 49 5.38 -14.62 1.86
N ILE A 50 4.98 -14.23 3.08
CA ILE A 50 3.59 -14.38 3.56
C ILE A 50 2.63 -13.54 2.69
N TYR A 51 2.99 -12.29 2.41
CA TYR A 51 2.23 -11.41 1.54
C TYR A 51 2.01 -12.03 0.16
N SER A 52 3.06 -12.62 -0.42
CA SER A 52 2.99 -13.22 -1.76
C SER A 52 1.94 -14.32 -1.86
N VAL A 53 1.85 -15.18 -0.84
CA VAL A 53 0.83 -16.25 -0.81
C VAL A 53 -0.58 -15.67 -0.77
N LEU A 54 -0.83 -14.70 0.12
CA LEU A 54 -2.14 -14.06 0.24
C LEU A 54 -2.50 -13.25 -1.01
N TYR A 55 -1.53 -12.51 -1.56
CA TYR A 55 -1.71 -11.69 -2.74
C TYR A 55 -2.05 -12.54 -3.97
N LEU A 56 -1.40 -13.70 -4.15
CA LEU A 56 -1.72 -14.64 -5.24
C LEU A 56 -3.16 -15.19 -5.13
N LEU A 57 -3.65 -15.49 -3.92
CA LEU A 57 -5.03 -15.92 -3.72
C LEU A 57 -6.03 -14.82 -4.11
N VAL A 58 -5.77 -13.59 -3.68
CA VAL A 58 -6.59 -12.42 -4.02
C VAL A 58 -6.53 -12.12 -5.52
N ALA A 59 -5.35 -12.23 -6.14
CA ALA A 59 -5.16 -12.01 -7.56
C ALA A 59 -5.87 -13.04 -8.42
N TYR A 60 -5.77 -14.33 -8.05
CA TYR A 60 -6.51 -15.39 -8.70
C TYR A 60 -8.01 -15.12 -8.66
N HIS A 61 -8.54 -14.72 -7.50
CA HIS A 61 -9.96 -14.42 -7.37
C HIS A 61 -10.35 -13.12 -8.11
N GLY A 62 -9.52 -12.07 -8.06
CA GLY A 62 -9.78 -10.79 -8.72
C GLY A 62 -9.76 -10.85 -10.24
N LEU A 63 -8.94 -11.74 -10.81
CA LEU A 63 -8.84 -11.94 -12.26
C LEU A 63 -9.89 -12.90 -12.83
N ASN A 64 -10.42 -13.82 -12.03
CA ASN A 64 -11.36 -14.85 -12.51
C ASN A 64 -12.84 -14.54 -12.23
N VAL A 65 -13.15 -13.56 -11.38
CA VAL A 65 -14.55 -13.16 -11.13
C VAL A 65 -14.98 -12.15 -12.16
N GLU A 66 -16.05 -12.49 -12.91
CA GLU A 66 -16.68 -11.57 -13.85
C GLU A 66 -17.13 -10.29 -13.13
N THR A 67 -16.42 -9.21 -13.41
CA THR A 67 -16.70 -7.87 -12.88
C THR A 67 -16.59 -6.91 -14.05
N SER A 68 -17.64 -6.12 -14.31
CA SER A 68 -17.54 -5.09 -15.33
C SER A 68 -16.59 -3.97 -14.89
N PHE A 69 -15.98 -3.27 -15.84
CA PHE A 69 -15.07 -2.16 -15.54
C PHE A 69 -15.74 -1.09 -14.67
N MET A 70 -16.99 -0.73 -14.98
CA MET A 70 -17.74 0.26 -14.21
C MET A 70 -18.02 -0.20 -12.78
N GLN A 71 -18.38 -1.47 -12.58
CA GLN A 71 -18.57 -2.02 -11.23
C GLN A 71 -17.26 -1.99 -10.44
N ALA A 72 -16.15 -2.41 -11.05
CA ALA A 72 -14.84 -2.40 -10.39
C ALA A 72 -14.42 -0.97 -10.01
N PHE A 73 -14.60 0.00 -10.92
CA PHE A 73 -14.30 1.40 -10.67
C PHE A 73 -15.15 2.00 -9.55
N ILE A 74 -16.48 1.82 -9.59
CA ILE A 74 -17.39 2.34 -8.56
C ILE A 74 -17.04 1.74 -7.19
N MET A 75 -16.80 0.42 -7.12
CA MET A 75 -16.43 -0.22 -5.86
C MET A 75 -15.09 0.28 -5.33
N LEU A 76 -14.10 0.50 -6.20
CA LEU A 76 -12.82 1.09 -5.80
C LEU A 76 -13.02 2.50 -5.21
N VAL A 77 -13.79 3.36 -5.89
CA VAL A 77 -14.11 4.71 -5.41
C VAL A 77 -14.82 4.66 -4.06
N LEU A 78 -15.77 3.74 -3.87
CA LEU A 78 -16.48 3.57 -2.60
C LEU A 78 -15.55 3.12 -1.46
N VAL A 79 -14.66 2.17 -1.72
CA VAL A 79 -13.70 1.68 -0.71
C VAL A 79 -12.73 2.79 -0.32
N LEU A 80 -12.19 3.54 -1.28
CA LEU A 80 -11.31 4.68 -1.02
C LEU A 80 -12.06 5.81 -0.30
N GLY A 81 -13.30 6.10 -0.71
CA GLY A 81 -14.15 7.09 -0.06
C GLY A 81 -14.47 6.72 1.39
N PHE A 82 -14.76 5.45 1.67
CA PHE A 82 -14.94 4.93 3.02
C PHE A 82 -13.65 5.06 3.85
N GLN A 83 -12.49 4.75 3.28
CA GLN A 83 -11.21 4.92 3.96
C GLN A 83 -10.97 6.39 4.35
N ILE A 84 -11.27 7.34 3.47
CA ILE A 84 -11.11 8.77 3.76
C ILE A 84 -12.11 9.23 4.82
N ALA A 85 -13.40 8.89 4.65
CA ALA A 85 -14.46 9.34 5.55
C ALA A 85 -14.32 8.74 6.96
N VAL A 86 -14.03 7.45 7.06
CA VAL A 86 -14.00 6.76 8.36
C VAL A 86 -12.60 6.75 8.95
N GLY A 87 -11.56 6.44 8.16
CA GLY A 87 -10.19 6.40 8.63
C GLY A 87 -9.69 7.80 9.02
N HIS A 88 -9.63 8.71 8.06
CA HIS A 88 -9.06 10.03 8.29
C HIS A 88 -10.02 11.00 9.01
N PHE A 89 -11.25 11.15 8.50
CA PHE A 89 -12.13 12.21 9.00
C PHE A 89 -12.78 11.88 10.36
N LEU A 90 -13.38 10.69 10.50
CA LEU A 90 -14.09 10.34 11.75
C LEU A 90 -13.17 9.87 12.88
N ILE A 91 -12.11 9.11 12.56
CA ILE A 91 -11.26 8.51 13.59
C ILE A 91 -10.06 9.39 13.92
N GLU A 92 -9.41 9.97 12.91
CA GLU A 92 -8.21 10.79 13.14
C GLU A 92 -8.53 12.27 13.35
N SER A 93 -9.74 12.73 13.00
CA SER A 93 -10.08 14.17 12.93
C SER A 93 -9.07 14.96 12.09
N GLU A 94 -8.35 14.29 11.19
CA GLU A 94 -7.35 14.87 10.31
C GLU A 94 -8.00 15.16 8.97
N GLN A 95 -7.70 16.34 8.41
CA GLN A 95 -7.96 16.56 6.99
C GLN A 95 -6.93 15.76 6.19
N PRO A 96 -7.33 15.14 5.06
CA PRO A 96 -6.38 14.45 4.21
C PRO A 96 -5.25 15.41 3.87
N VAL A 97 -4.02 15.01 4.17
CA VAL A 97 -2.82 15.78 3.80
C VAL A 97 -2.82 15.85 2.28
N ILE A 98 -3.27 16.99 1.73
CA ILE A 98 -3.10 17.30 0.32
C ILE A 98 -1.60 17.37 0.16
N LEU A 99 -1.00 16.35 -0.48
CA LEU A 99 0.44 16.28 -0.70
C LEU A 99 0.92 17.66 -1.14
N GLU A 100 1.71 18.31 -0.28
CA GLU A 100 2.43 19.52 -0.67
C GLU A 100 3.13 19.20 -1.97
N ARG A 101 2.93 20.06 -2.97
CA ARG A 101 3.33 19.89 -4.37
C ARG A 101 4.76 19.31 -4.44
N GLN A 102 4.89 18.00 -4.52
CA GLN A 102 6.18 17.36 -4.80
C GLN A 102 6.49 17.74 -6.24
N GLY A 103 7.49 18.60 -6.42
CA GLY A 103 7.69 19.39 -7.64
C GLY A 103 7.93 18.61 -8.93
N ASP A 104 7.90 17.28 -8.89
CA ASP A 104 8.11 16.40 -10.04
C ASP A 104 6.93 15.44 -10.22
N VAL A 105 6.37 15.40 -11.43
CA VAL A 105 5.26 14.51 -11.84
C VAL A 105 5.65 13.05 -11.64
N VAL A 106 6.92 12.70 -11.89
CA VAL A 106 7.41 11.33 -11.70
C VAL A 106 7.25 10.90 -10.25
N PHE A 107 7.56 11.80 -9.32
CA PHE A 107 7.44 11.52 -7.89
C PHE A 107 5.97 11.34 -7.48
N ILE A 108 5.07 12.21 -7.96
CA ILE A 108 3.63 12.09 -7.71
C ILE A 108 3.10 10.73 -8.21
N VAL A 109 3.47 10.33 -9.42
CA VAL A 109 3.05 9.05 -9.99
C VAL A 109 3.60 7.89 -9.17
N CYS A 110 4.88 7.91 -8.78
CA CYS A 110 5.48 6.89 -7.93
C CYS A 110 4.78 6.79 -6.57
N THR A 111 4.44 7.91 -5.94
CA THR A 111 3.70 7.92 -4.67
C THR A 111 2.30 7.31 -4.83
N ILE A 112 1.56 7.69 -5.87
CA ILE A 112 0.23 7.10 -6.13
C ILE A 112 0.32 5.60 -6.39
N MET A 113 1.31 5.16 -7.19
CA MET A 113 1.52 3.74 -7.47
C MET A 113 1.90 2.97 -6.19
N ASN A 114 2.76 3.55 -5.35
CA ASN A 114 3.10 2.98 -4.05
C ASN A 114 1.85 2.81 -3.16
N ASP A 115 1.00 3.84 -3.08
CA ASP A 115 -0.18 3.80 -2.23
C ASP A 115 -1.27 2.86 -2.76
N LEU A 116 -1.40 2.71 -4.08
CA LEU A 116 -2.38 1.79 -4.66
C LEU A 116 -1.92 0.33 -4.60
N PHE A 117 -0.64 0.05 -4.86
CA PHE A 117 -0.14 -1.32 -5.02
C PHE A 117 0.54 -1.89 -3.78
N LEU A 118 1.17 -1.06 -2.96
CA LEU A 118 1.97 -1.50 -1.80
C LEU A 118 1.31 -1.19 -0.45
N ALA A 119 0.27 -0.35 -0.39
CA ALA A 119 -0.48 -0.12 0.85
C ALA A 119 -0.97 -1.40 1.56
N PRO A 120 -1.46 -2.46 0.88
CA PRO A 120 -1.90 -3.68 1.57
C PRO A 120 -0.75 -4.38 2.30
N PHE A 121 0.46 -4.30 1.75
CA PHE A 121 1.68 -4.81 2.39
C PHE A 121 2.08 -3.90 3.56
N HIS A 122 2.25 -2.60 3.31
CA HIS A 122 2.70 -1.64 4.33
C HIS A 122 1.79 -1.58 5.56
N PHE A 123 0.47 -1.51 5.37
CA PHE A 123 -0.46 -1.47 6.49
C PHE A 123 -0.50 -2.79 7.26
N ALA A 124 -0.33 -3.94 6.60
CA ALA A 124 -0.25 -5.23 7.28
C ALA A 124 1.00 -5.31 8.17
N VAL A 125 2.15 -4.87 7.65
CA VAL A 125 3.39 -4.76 8.44
C VAL A 125 3.20 -3.81 9.62
N LEU A 126 2.52 -2.66 9.40
CA LEU A 126 2.26 -1.68 10.45
C LEU A 126 1.38 -2.24 11.59
N ILE A 127 0.38 -3.09 11.29
CA ILE A 127 -0.40 -3.79 12.34
C ILE A 127 0.51 -4.70 13.14
N LEU A 128 1.31 -5.53 12.48
CA LEU A 128 2.19 -6.49 13.15
C LEU A 128 3.21 -5.79 14.05
N MET A 129 3.76 -4.66 13.60
CA MET A 129 4.62 -3.79 14.42
C MET A 129 3.85 -3.24 15.62
N ARG A 130 2.65 -2.66 15.43
CA ARG A 130 1.86 -2.08 16.55
C ARG A 130 1.35 -3.13 17.55
N SER A 131 1.15 -4.37 17.12
CA SER A 131 0.83 -5.52 17.98
C SER A 131 2.06 -6.11 18.68
N ASN A 132 3.25 -5.50 18.51
CA ASN A 132 4.52 -5.94 19.06
C ASN A 132 4.93 -7.38 18.67
N LEU A 133 4.44 -7.84 17.50
CA LEU A 133 4.77 -9.15 16.95
C LEU A 133 6.05 -9.12 16.09
N LEU A 134 6.54 -7.92 15.78
CA LEU A 134 7.77 -7.68 15.01
C LEU A 134 8.68 -6.65 15.72
N PRO A 135 9.22 -6.96 16.91
CA PRO A 135 10.07 -6.04 17.65
C PRO A 135 11.36 -5.66 16.90
N ASP A 136 11.89 -6.58 16.07
CA ASP A 136 13.10 -6.34 15.26
C ASP A 136 12.91 -5.24 14.20
N LEU A 137 11.69 -5.07 13.67
CA LEU A 137 11.39 -4.01 12.69
C LEU A 137 11.27 -2.64 13.37
N HIS A 138 10.72 -2.59 14.59
CA HIS A 138 10.67 -1.34 15.38
C HIS A 138 12.08 -0.79 15.61
N TRP A 139 12.99 -1.65 16.05
CA TRP A 139 14.39 -1.29 16.24
C TRP A 139 15.05 -0.74 14.98
N ARG A 140 14.79 -1.34 13.81
CA ARG A 140 15.34 -0.86 12.52
C ARG A 140 14.77 0.49 12.12
N SER A 141 13.46 0.70 12.31
CA SER A 141 12.80 1.98 12.06
C SER A 141 13.39 3.08 12.95
N ASP A 142 13.57 2.79 14.23
CA ASP A 142 14.13 3.73 15.20
C ASP A 142 15.58 4.09 14.88
N ILE A 143 16.41 3.12 14.46
CA ILE A 143 17.78 3.39 14.00
C ILE A 143 17.79 4.28 12.77
N GLN A 144 16.92 4.02 11.79
CA GLN A 144 16.87 4.82 10.56
C GLN A 144 16.40 6.24 10.85
N LEU A 145 15.37 6.41 11.68
CA LEU A 145 14.90 7.71 12.12
C LEU A 145 15.99 8.45 12.90
N LYS A 146 16.69 7.77 13.81
CA LYS A 146 17.81 8.34 14.55
C LYS A 146 18.93 8.81 13.63
N LYS A 147 19.33 8.00 12.64
CA LYS A 147 20.32 8.39 11.63
C LYS A 147 19.87 9.61 10.83
N LEU A 148 18.61 9.66 10.44
CA LEU A 148 18.05 10.80 9.70
C LEU A 148 18.04 12.08 10.56
N MET A 149 17.69 11.96 11.84
CA MET A 149 17.74 13.07 12.79
C MET A 149 19.18 13.55 13.01
N GLU A 150 20.14 12.64 13.16
CA GLU A 150 21.58 12.97 13.29
C GLU A 150 22.12 13.66 12.03
N GLU A 151 21.71 13.23 10.83
CA GLU A 151 22.07 13.88 9.57
C GLU A 151 21.44 15.27 9.42
N LEU A 152 20.22 15.47 9.93
CA LEU A 152 19.53 16.76 9.91
C LEU A 152 20.07 17.73 10.97
N GLU A 153 20.44 17.23 12.15
CA GLU A 153 21.14 18.00 13.18
C GLU A 153 22.57 18.35 12.74
N GLY A 154 23.27 17.43 12.06
CA GLY A 154 24.59 17.68 11.47
C GLY A 154 24.58 18.66 10.29
N LYS A 155 23.43 18.88 9.65
CA LYS A 155 23.21 19.92 8.62
C LYS A 155 22.78 21.27 9.20
N LYS A 156 22.64 21.41 10.53
CA LYS A 156 22.66 22.73 11.15
C LYS A 156 24.11 23.23 11.16
N SER A 157 24.47 23.99 10.14
CA SER A 157 25.72 24.73 10.04
C SER A 157 25.42 26.19 9.69
N PRO A 158 26.29 27.13 10.06
CA PRO A 158 26.66 27.64 11.39
C PRO A 158 25.78 28.83 11.84
#